data_AF-A0A550GV98-F1
#
_entry.id   AF-A0A550GV98-F1
#
_cell.length_a   1.000
_cell.length_b   1.000
_cell.length_c   1.000
_cell.angle_alpha   90.00
_cell.angle_beta   90.00
_cell.angle_gamma   90.00
#
_symmetry.space_group_name_H-M   'P 1'
#
loop_
_entity.id
_entity.type
_entity.pdbx_description
1 polymer ?
#
loop_
_entity_poly.entity_id
_entity_poly.type
_entity_poly.pdbx_seq_one_letter_code
_entity_poly.pdbx_strand_id
1 'polypeptide(L)'
;MKLALLVFLIALLISATLLPIFYVYNQTTKESSNAKFFFGVMFGSNSTMEAKLLIDKVKDYTNLFVLGSWDINIDENSLNEICDYAVDAEMSIIVYFDFLPFVSFPWLPTWLDTAQERWGEKFLGIYLYDEPGGNQIDSNQWQSGESARIAMANASDYSDAANKFVTSIPNSFSWRNLKSLNVDLPIVTSDYALYWFDYLAGYDTIFVELGWNASSIQQIALCRGAADVQEKDWGAIITWTYSDVPYITSDLGIYHEMVTAYSAGADYVIVFDFPKYPEDNVYGILSEKHFEAMKLFWEYTQTFPRETYGQVGGEVALVLPKDYGWGTRRTENFIEDRIWGFWPEDEKILIIGGNMKKLLNIYGLKLDIIYDDPQFNYEEKYSEIYLWNSTIS
;
A
#
# COMPACT_ATOMS: atom_id res chain seq x y z
N MET A 1 -49.82 35.08 27.28
CA MET A 1 -48.64 35.49 26.48
C MET A 1 -47.31 35.29 27.21
N LYS A 2 -47.08 35.83 28.41
CA LYS A 2 -45.77 35.73 29.10
C LYS A 2 -45.31 34.28 29.39
N LEU A 3 -46.22 33.40 29.83
CA LEU A 3 -45.89 31.99 30.10
C LEU A 3 -45.56 31.21 28.80
N ALA A 4 -46.31 31.44 27.73
CA ALA A 4 -46.05 30.81 26.43
C ALA A 4 -44.71 31.25 25.83
N LEU A 5 -44.35 32.53 25.97
CA LEU A 5 -43.05 33.05 25.54
C LEU A 5 -41.89 32.46 26.36
N LEU A 6 -42.07 32.29 27.66
CA LEU A 6 -41.07 31.67 28.53
C LEU A 6 -40.85 30.20 28.18
N VAL A 7 -41.93 29.43 27.95
CA VAL A 7 -41.83 28.03 27.53
C VAL A 7 -41.16 27.91 26.16
N PHE A 8 -41.47 28.81 25.23
CA PHE A 8 -40.82 28.85 23.92
C PHE A 8 -39.31 29.13 24.03
N LEU A 9 -38.90 30.12 24.85
CA LEU A 9 -37.49 30.43 25.05
C LEU A 9 -36.72 29.29 25.73
N ILE A 10 -37.33 28.59 26.68
CA ILE A 10 -36.74 27.41 27.32
C ILE A 10 -36.56 26.28 26.29
N ALA A 11 -37.56 26.01 25.46
CA ALA A 11 -37.45 24.99 24.41
C ALA A 11 -36.35 25.33 23.39
N LEU A 12 -36.21 26.62 23.03
CA LEU A 12 -35.19 27.09 22.09
C LEU A 12 -33.78 26.99 22.69
N LEU A 13 -33.63 27.31 23.99
CA LEU A 13 -32.38 27.14 24.72
C LEU A 13 -31.98 25.66 24.82
N ILE A 14 -32.92 24.79 25.20
CA ILE A 14 -32.70 23.34 25.27
C ILE A 14 -32.30 22.78 23.91
N SER A 15 -32.97 23.20 22.83
CA SER A 15 -32.65 22.81 21.46
C SER A 15 -31.25 23.26 21.06
N ALA A 16 -30.91 24.53 21.32
CA ALA A 16 -29.59 25.10 21.01
C ALA A 16 -28.45 24.44 21.79
N THR A 17 -28.70 23.89 22.98
CA THR A 17 -27.68 23.19 23.77
C THR A 17 -27.62 21.70 23.49
N LEU A 18 -28.76 21.03 23.31
CA LEU A 18 -28.82 19.57 23.15
C LEU A 18 -28.59 19.12 21.71
N LEU A 19 -28.96 19.91 20.69
CA LEU A 19 -28.72 19.53 19.29
C LEU A 19 -27.23 19.43 18.95
N PRO A 20 -26.34 20.37 19.37
CA PRO A 20 -24.90 20.21 19.15
C PRO A 20 -24.31 19.04 19.93
N ILE A 21 -24.74 18.81 21.18
CA ILE A 21 -24.29 17.67 21.98
C ILE A 21 -24.73 16.36 21.33
N PHE A 22 -25.97 16.27 20.85
CA PHE A 22 -26.49 15.09 20.16
C PHE A 22 -25.85 14.90 18.77
N TYR A 23 -25.50 15.99 18.09
CA TYR A 23 -24.78 15.95 16.82
C TYR A 23 -23.34 15.47 17.01
N VAL A 24 -22.62 15.99 18.01
CA VAL A 24 -21.28 15.54 18.39
C VAL A 24 -21.32 14.11 18.89
N TYR A 25 -22.27 13.78 19.77
CA TYR A 25 -22.48 12.42 20.26
C TYR A 25 -22.75 11.44 19.11
N ASN A 26 -23.68 11.73 18.21
CA ASN A 26 -23.95 10.88 17.03
C ASN A 26 -22.82 10.87 16.01
N GLN A 27 -21.98 11.91 15.91
CA GLN A 27 -20.73 11.82 15.13
C GLN A 27 -19.73 10.88 15.82
N THR A 28 -19.61 10.92 17.14
CA THR A 28 -18.74 10.02 17.91
C THR A 28 -19.30 8.60 18.07
N THR A 29 -20.62 8.39 17.91
CA THR A 29 -21.29 7.07 18.05
C THR A 29 -21.82 6.48 16.76
N LYS A 30 -21.78 7.20 15.63
CA LYS A 30 -21.54 6.50 14.37
C LYS A 30 -20.23 5.79 14.61
N GLU A 31 -20.26 4.46 14.65
CA GLU A 31 -19.10 3.61 14.83
C GLU A 31 -17.91 4.30 14.16
N SER A 32 -17.03 4.90 14.97
CA SER A 32 -15.69 5.11 14.53
C SER A 32 -15.25 3.68 14.29
N SER A 33 -15.27 3.22 13.04
CA SER A 33 -14.28 2.25 12.64
C SER A 33 -12.98 2.90 13.11
N ASN A 34 -12.47 2.46 14.26
CA ASN A 34 -11.09 2.72 14.64
C ASN A 34 -10.33 2.17 13.44
N ALA A 35 -9.97 3.05 12.49
CA ALA A 35 -9.29 2.62 11.28
C ALA A 35 -7.95 2.13 11.81
N LYS A 36 -7.81 0.81 11.89
CA LYS A 36 -6.71 0.15 12.58
C LYS A 36 -5.45 0.49 11.78
N PHE A 37 -4.69 1.47 12.26
CA PHE A 37 -3.45 1.88 11.62
C PHE A 37 -2.31 0.95 12.02
N PHE A 38 -1.57 0.46 11.02
CA PHE A 38 -0.43 -0.42 11.21
C PHE A 38 0.87 0.27 10.81
N PHE A 39 1.80 0.34 11.74
CA PHE A 39 3.13 0.90 11.54
C PHE A 39 4.20 -0.12 11.91
N GLY A 40 5.17 -0.32 11.03
CA GLY A 40 6.11 -1.42 11.19
C GLY A 40 7.36 -1.39 10.33
N VAL A 41 8.04 -2.52 10.36
CA VAL A 41 9.22 -2.81 9.54
C VAL A 41 8.99 -4.08 8.73
N MET A 42 9.60 -4.15 7.55
CA MET A 42 9.70 -5.37 6.76
C MET A 42 11.12 -5.90 6.81
N PHE A 43 11.29 -7.10 7.35
CA PHE A 43 12.59 -7.75 7.49
C PHE A 43 12.91 -8.60 6.25
N GLY A 44 13.94 -8.21 5.48
CA GLY A 44 14.35 -8.92 4.26
C GLY A 44 15.59 -9.82 4.38
N SER A 45 16.27 -9.82 5.54
CA SER A 45 17.46 -10.67 5.78
C SER A 45 17.09 -12.13 6.12
N ASN A 46 18.06 -13.00 6.36
CA ASN A 46 17.83 -14.46 6.47
C ASN A 46 18.15 -15.08 7.85
N SER A 47 18.24 -14.26 8.89
CA SER A 47 18.60 -14.71 10.24
C SER A 47 17.44 -14.52 11.22
N THR A 48 17.01 -15.61 11.87
CA THR A 48 15.99 -15.56 12.93
C THR A 48 16.45 -14.73 14.12
N MET A 49 17.75 -14.73 14.42
CA MET A 49 18.33 -13.92 15.48
C MET A 49 18.24 -12.42 15.14
N GLU A 50 18.56 -12.03 13.91
CA GLU A 50 18.49 -10.64 13.47
C GLU A 50 17.04 -10.14 13.41
N ALA A 51 16.10 -10.99 12.96
CA ALA A 51 14.66 -10.68 13.00
C ALA A 51 14.19 -10.37 14.43
N LYS A 52 14.55 -11.20 15.41
CA LYS A 52 14.20 -10.98 16.82
C LYS A 52 14.83 -9.72 17.40
N LEU A 53 16.10 -9.45 17.07
CA LEU A 53 16.77 -8.21 17.47
C LEU A 53 16.06 -6.98 16.90
N LEU A 54 15.61 -7.04 15.64
CA LEU A 54 14.85 -5.97 15.03
C LEU A 54 13.49 -5.78 15.72
N ILE A 55 12.76 -6.87 16.00
CA ILE A 55 11.50 -6.82 16.78
C ILE A 55 11.72 -6.16 18.14
N ASP A 56 12.74 -6.59 18.89
CA ASP A 56 13.10 -5.99 20.18
C ASP A 56 13.44 -4.51 20.06
N LYS A 57 14.06 -4.11 18.94
CA LYS A 57 14.43 -2.72 18.68
C LYS A 57 13.23 -1.81 18.42
N VAL A 58 12.13 -2.34 17.86
CA VAL A 58 11.01 -1.52 17.36
C VAL A 58 9.70 -1.67 18.12
N LYS A 59 9.47 -2.77 18.84
CA LYS A 59 8.16 -3.14 19.44
C LYS A 59 7.51 -2.08 20.34
N ASP A 60 8.29 -1.15 20.91
CA ASP A 60 7.75 -0.10 21.79
C ASP A 60 7.14 1.09 21.03
N TYR A 61 7.34 1.17 19.70
CA TYR A 61 6.88 2.27 18.84
C TYR A 61 6.40 1.80 17.46
N THR A 62 6.10 0.51 17.32
CA THR A 62 5.49 -0.11 16.13
C THR A 62 4.49 -1.17 16.58
N ASN A 63 3.60 -1.58 15.67
CA ASN A 63 2.60 -2.63 15.93
C ASN A 63 2.46 -3.63 14.76
N LEU A 64 3.37 -3.59 13.79
CA LEU A 64 3.40 -4.46 12.61
C LEU A 64 4.83 -4.95 12.32
N PHE A 65 4.95 -6.24 12.00
CA PHE A 65 6.17 -6.85 11.52
C PHE A 65 5.88 -7.64 10.24
N VAL A 66 6.46 -7.22 9.12
CA VAL A 66 6.33 -7.93 7.84
C VAL A 66 7.55 -8.82 7.66
N LEU A 67 7.33 -10.13 7.55
CA LEU A 67 8.40 -11.09 7.32
C LEU A 67 8.64 -11.26 5.81
N GLY A 68 9.53 -10.41 5.28
CA GLY A 68 9.87 -10.29 3.86
C GLY A 68 11.01 -11.19 3.37
N SER A 69 11.30 -12.29 4.06
CA SER A 69 12.51 -13.09 3.83
C SER A 69 12.23 -14.40 3.11
N TRP A 70 12.77 -14.55 1.90
CA TRP A 70 12.63 -15.80 1.14
C TRP A 70 13.24 -17.01 1.88
N ASP A 71 14.45 -16.87 2.42
CA ASP A 71 15.19 -17.95 3.07
C ASP A 71 14.47 -18.47 4.32
N ILE A 72 13.82 -17.58 5.07
CA ILE A 72 13.09 -17.94 6.30
C ILE A 72 11.73 -18.57 5.95
N ASN A 73 11.04 -18.03 4.94
CA ASN A 73 9.65 -18.40 4.67
C ASN A 73 9.49 -19.80 4.05
N ILE A 74 10.60 -20.45 3.67
CA ILE A 74 10.64 -21.84 3.22
C ILE A 74 11.04 -22.84 4.32
N ASP A 75 11.38 -22.38 5.53
CA ASP A 75 11.67 -23.20 6.71
C ASP A 75 10.58 -23.03 7.77
N GLU A 76 9.74 -24.06 7.94
CA GLU A 76 8.58 -24.02 8.85
C GLU A 76 8.95 -23.62 10.29
N ASN A 77 10.10 -24.08 10.78
CA ASN A 77 10.52 -23.80 12.16
C ASN A 77 10.93 -22.33 12.32
N SER A 78 11.74 -21.81 11.40
CA SER A 78 12.20 -20.42 11.42
C SER A 78 11.05 -19.45 11.23
N LEU A 79 10.13 -19.76 10.31
CA LEU A 79 8.90 -19.00 10.09
C LEU A 79 8.04 -18.93 11.36
N ASN A 80 7.71 -20.08 11.94
CA ASN A 80 6.94 -20.14 13.19
C ASN A 80 7.63 -19.43 14.34
N GLU A 81 8.95 -19.61 14.48
CA GLU A 81 9.74 -19.00 15.54
C GLU A 81 9.67 -17.46 15.51
N ILE A 82 9.73 -16.85 14.33
CA ILE A 82 9.66 -15.39 14.20
C ILE A 82 8.23 -14.90 14.34
N CYS A 83 7.25 -15.57 13.73
CA CYS A 83 5.84 -15.18 13.84
C CYS A 83 5.36 -15.23 15.29
N ASP A 84 5.67 -16.31 16.03
CA ASP A 84 5.36 -16.42 17.45
C ASP A 84 6.04 -15.31 18.25
N TYR A 85 7.32 -15.03 17.98
CA TYR A 85 8.07 -13.99 18.69
C TYR A 85 7.51 -12.58 18.44
N ALA A 86 7.11 -12.26 17.22
CA ALA A 86 6.49 -10.98 16.88
C ALA A 86 5.12 -10.82 17.55
N VAL A 87 4.30 -11.88 17.56
CA VAL A 87 2.97 -11.87 18.19
C VAL A 87 3.09 -11.78 19.72
N ASP A 88 4.04 -12.50 20.33
CA ASP A 88 4.35 -12.39 21.76
C ASP A 88 4.85 -10.97 22.14
N ALA A 89 5.44 -10.25 21.19
CA ALA A 89 5.81 -8.85 21.30
C ALA A 89 4.64 -7.88 20.99
N GLU A 90 3.41 -8.39 20.95
CA GLU A 90 2.17 -7.65 20.65
C GLU A 90 2.09 -7.04 19.24
N MET A 91 2.91 -7.50 18.30
CA MET A 91 2.90 -7.04 16.92
C MET A 91 1.97 -7.88 16.06
N SER A 92 1.35 -7.24 15.07
CA SER A 92 0.66 -7.94 13.98
C SER A 92 1.67 -8.36 12.91
N ILE A 93 1.35 -9.37 12.10
CA ILE A 93 2.26 -9.98 11.14
C ILE A 93 1.64 -10.11 9.75
N ILE A 94 2.48 -9.93 8.74
CA ILE A 94 2.24 -10.27 7.33
C ILE A 94 3.44 -11.11 6.87
N VAL A 95 3.20 -12.18 6.11
CA VAL A 95 4.27 -13.10 5.68
C VAL A 95 4.39 -13.12 4.16
N TYR A 96 5.60 -12.88 3.66
CA TYR A 96 5.91 -12.86 2.24
C TYR A 96 6.07 -14.27 1.64
N PHE A 97 5.53 -14.47 0.44
CA PHE A 97 5.77 -15.65 -0.36
C PHE A 97 5.94 -15.24 -1.82
N ASP A 98 7.13 -15.49 -2.39
CA ASP A 98 7.34 -15.37 -3.83
C ASP A 98 6.60 -16.48 -4.60
N PHE A 99 6.42 -17.65 -3.96
CA PHE A 99 5.62 -18.74 -4.49
C PHE A 99 5.11 -19.66 -3.38
N LEU A 100 4.02 -20.38 -3.65
CA LEU A 100 3.38 -21.32 -2.71
C LEU A 100 3.44 -22.76 -3.22
N PRO A 101 4.58 -23.47 -3.17
CA PRO A 101 4.75 -24.78 -3.78
C PRO A 101 4.40 -25.92 -2.82
N PHE A 102 3.11 -26.23 -2.70
CA PHE A 102 2.60 -27.25 -1.78
C PHE A 102 3.21 -28.64 -1.95
N VAL A 103 3.77 -28.96 -3.12
CA VAL A 103 4.49 -30.21 -3.36
C VAL A 103 5.89 -30.19 -2.73
N SER A 104 6.59 -29.06 -2.83
CA SER A 104 7.94 -28.89 -2.28
C SER A 104 7.90 -28.64 -0.77
N PHE A 105 6.86 -27.97 -0.28
CA PHE A 105 6.63 -27.67 1.13
C PHE A 105 5.26 -28.21 1.58
N PRO A 106 5.15 -29.52 1.91
CA PRO A 106 3.88 -30.15 2.27
C PRO A 106 3.25 -29.62 3.57
N TRP A 107 4.02 -28.91 4.39
CA TRP A 107 3.55 -28.25 5.61
C TRP A 107 2.79 -26.94 5.32
N LEU A 108 3.10 -26.27 4.21
CA LEU A 108 2.60 -24.93 3.89
C LEU A 108 1.06 -24.85 3.73
N PRO A 109 0.36 -25.84 3.13
CA PRO A 109 -1.10 -25.87 3.11
C PRO A 109 -1.71 -25.76 4.51
N THR A 110 -1.26 -26.61 5.43
CA THR A 110 -1.74 -26.66 6.82
C THR A 110 -1.37 -25.38 7.56
N TRP A 111 -0.16 -24.85 7.32
CA TRP A 111 0.28 -23.61 7.92
C TRP A 111 -0.63 -22.44 7.54
N LEU A 112 -0.95 -22.29 6.25
CA LEU A 112 -1.86 -21.24 5.77
C LEU A 112 -3.29 -21.44 6.30
N ASP A 113 -3.78 -22.69 6.31
CA ASP A 113 -5.12 -23.04 6.79
C ASP A 113 -5.32 -22.73 8.30
N THR A 114 -4.26 -22.87 9.09
CA THR A 114 -4.31 -22.71 10.56
C THR A 114 -3.73 -21.41 11.07
N ALA A 115 -3.14 -20.56 10.22
CA ALA A 115 -2.49 -19.31 10.62
C ALA A 115 -3.43 -18.37 11.38
N GLN A 116 -4.68 -18.21 10.90
CA GLN A 116 -5.66 -17.36 11.56
C GLN A 116 -6.14 -17.94 12.90
N GLU A 117 -6.24 -19.27 13.04
CA GLU A 117 -6.53 -19.91 14.32
C GLU A 117 -5.39 -19.71 15.32
N ARG A 118 -4.13 -19.80 14.85
CA ARG A 118 -2.93 -19.70 15.68
C ARG A 118 -2.70 -18.28 16.21
N TRP A 119 -2.77 -17.28 15.35
CA TRP A 119 -2.38 -15.89 15.69
C TRP A 119 -3.57 -14.91 15.73
N GLY A 120 -4.78 -15.36 15.42
CA GLY A 120 -6.00 -14.55 15.50
C GLY A 120 -5.90 -13.27 14.68
N GLU A 121 -6.35 -12.15 15.26
CA GLU A 121 -6.35 -10.82 14.63
C GLU A 121 -4.96 -10.19 14.46
N LYS A 122 -3.90 -10.86 14.94
CA LYS A 122 -2.52 -10.43 14.69
C LYS A 122 -2.00 -10.95 13.35
N PHE A 123 -2.58 -12.01 12.77
CA PHE A 123 -2.24 -12.42 11.41
C PHE A 123 -3.09 -11.62 10.41
N LEU A 124 -2.45 -10.72 9.66
CA LEU A 124 -3.13 -9.79 8.75
C LEU A 124 -3.24 -10.31 7.32
N GLY A 125 -2.53 -11.38 6.97
CA GLY A 125 -2.57 -11.98 5.64
C GLY A 125 -1.20 -12.37 5.12
N ILE A 126 -1.16 -12.65 3.82
CA ILE A 126 0.08 -13.00 3.11
C ILE A 126 0.45 -11.93 2.10
N TYR A 127 1.73 -11.64 2.01
CA TYR A 127 2.29 -10.86 0.93
C TYR A 127 2.67 -11.83 -0.21
N LEU A 128 1.87 -11.87 -1.28
CA LEU A 128 2.09 -12.78 -2.42
C LEU A 128 2.57 -12.05 -3.67
N TYR A 129 3.74 -12.45 -4.17
CA TYR A 129 4.46 -11.85 -5.32
C TYR A 129 4.90 -10.40 -5.09
N ASP A 130 6.20 -10.18 -5.26
CA ASP A 130 6.84 -8.87 -5.16
C ASP A 130 6.67 -8.09 -6.47
N GLU A 131 6.13 -6.87 -6.40
CA GLU A 131 6.11 -5.87 -7.48
C GLU A 131 5.55 -6.38 -8.83
N PRO A 132 4.36 -7.00 -8.91
CA PRO A 132 3.85 -7.56 -10.16
C PRO A 132 3.73 -6.54 -11.31
N GLY A 133 3.14 -5.39 -11.05
CA GLY A 133 3.01 -4.26 -11.96
C GLY A 133 4.36 -3.68 -12.37
N GLY A 134 5.24 -3.48 -11.40
CA GLY A 134 6.60 -3.00 -11.61
C GLY A 134 7.42 -3.91 -12.52
N ASN A 135 7.46 -5.20 -12.19
CA ASN A 135 8.07 -6.25 -12.99
C ASN A 135 7.51 -6.27 -14.42
N GLN A 136 6.19 -6.07 -14.58
CA GLN A 136 5.56 -6.01 -15.89
C GLN A 136 6.09 -4.85 -16.73
N ILE A 137 6.28 -3.67 -16.15
CA ILE A 137 6.83 -2.53 -16.90
C ILE A 137 8.31 -2.74 -17.24
N ASP A 138 9.09 -3.28 -16.30
CA ASP A 138 10.56 -3.37 -16.45
C ASP A 138 11.02 -4.57 -17.28
N SER A 139 10.29 -5.68 -17.21
CA SER A 139 10.70 -6.95 -17.79
C SER A 139 9.67 -7.58 -18.74
N ASN A 140 8.55 -6.90 -18.97
CA ASN A 140 7.44 -7.34 -19.85
C ASN A 140 6.73 -8.60 -19.35
N GLN A 141 6.88 -8.92 -18.07
CA GLN A 141 6.25 -10.05 -17.37
C GLN A 141 6.05 -9.65 -15.91
N TRP A 142 4.92 -10.00 -15.31
CA TRP A 142 4.59 -9.62 -13.93
C TRP A 142 5.33 -10.42 -12.86
N GLN A 143 6.06 -11.47 -13.23
CA GLN A 143 6.95 -12.20 -12.32
C GLN A 143 8.08 -12.81 -13.13
N SER A 144 9.20 -13.09 -12.47
CA SER A 144 10.25 -13.91 -13.04
C SER A 144 9.74 -15.31 -13.45
N GLY A 145 10.35 -15.87 -14.50
CA GLY A 145 10.10 -17.24 -14.93
C GLY A 145 9.21 -17.37 -16.17
N GLU A 146 9.26 -18.59 -16.74
CA GLU A 146 8.71 -18.85 -18.07
C GLU A 146 7.18 -18.76 -18.14
N SER A 147 6.48 -19.09 -17.05
CA SER A 147 5.02 -19.06 -17.02
C SER A 147 4.45 -17.65 -17.15
N ALA A 148 4.99 -16.69 -16.40
CA ALA A 148 4.58 -15.29 -16.48
C ALA A 148 4.94 -14.70 -17.85
N ARG A 149 6.15 -15.00 -18.34
CA ARG A 149 6.60 -14.62 -19.69
C ARG A 149 5.65 -15.09 -20.80
N ILE A 150 5.26 -16.36 -20.78
CA ILE A 150 4.34 -16.94 -21.78
C ILE A 150 2.95 -16.31 -21.66
N ALA A 151 2.45 -16.09 -20.43
CA ALA A 151 1.13 -15.52 -20.22
C ALA A 151 1.00 -14.11 -20.82
N MET A 152 2.08 -13.32 -20.68
CA MET A 152 2.15 -11.95 -21.18
C MET A 152 2.62 -11.84 -22.64
N ALA A 153 3.08 -12.94 -23.25
CA ALA A 153 3.58 -12.93 -24.62
C ALA A 153 2.48 -12.57 -25.65
N ASN A 154 2.94 -11.93 -26.74
CA ASN A 154 2.14 -11.59 -27.92
C ASN A 154 0.89 -10.75 -27.61
N ALA A 155 0.96 -9.86 -26.60
CA ALA A 155 -0.10 -8.89 -26.38
C ALA A 155 -0.31 -8.05 -27.66
N SER A 156 -1.53 -8.03 -28.20
CA SER A 156 -1.82 -7.36 -29.48
C SER A 156 -1.94 -5.85 -29.37
N ASP A 157 -2.44 -5.39 -28.22
CA ASP A 157 -2.75 -4.00 -27.90
C ASP A 157 -2.86 -3.83 -26.37
N TYR A 158 -3.16 -2.60 -25.93
CA TYR A 158 -3.23 -2.26 -24.51
C TYR A 158 -4.33 -3.02 -23.76
N SER A 159 -5.47 -3.27 -24.40
CA SER A 159 -6.59 -3.99 -23.81
C SER A 159 -6.29 -5.49 -23.65
N ASP A 160 -5.62 -6.10 -24.63
CA ASP A 160 -5.13 -7.49 -24.52
C ASP A 160 -4.04 -7.60 -23.44
N ALA A 161 -3.11 -6.63 -23.34
CA ALA A 161 -2.11 -6.60 -22.28
C ALA A 161 -2.74 -6.48 -20.88
N ALA A 162 -3.68 -5.55 -20.69
CA ALA A 162 -4.41 -5.38 -19.44
C ALA A 162 -5.15 -6.66 -19.04
N ASN A 163 -5.88 -7.26 -19.97
CA ASN A 163 -6.60 -8.50 -19.73
C ASN A 163 -5.66 -9.67 -19.40
N LYS A 164 -4.53 -9.81 -20.10
CA LYS A 164 -3.52 -10.83 -19.80
C LYS A 164 -2.93 -10.65 -18.41
N PHE A 165 -2.59 -9.42 -18.03
CA PHE A 165 -2.05 -9.12 -16.70
C PHE A 165 -3.04 -9.52 -15.61
N VAL A 166 -4.25 -8.95 -15.66
CA VAL A 166 -5.33 -9.16 -14.69
C VAL A 166 -5.76 -10.63 -14.59
N THR A 167 -5.71 -11.38 -15.69
CA THR A 167 -6.13 -12.79 -15.68
C THR A 167 -5.00 -13.76 -15.35
N SER A 168 -3.74 -13.43 -15.64
CA SER A 168 -2.65 -14.39 -15.49
C SER A 168 -2.14 -14.52 -14.05
N ILE A 169 -2.14 -13.44 -13.28
CA ILE A 169 -1.79 -13.43 -11.85
C ILE A 169 -2.72 -14.38 -11.05
N PRO A 170 -4.06 -14.25 -11.08
CA PRO A 170 -4.95 -15.15 -10.33
C PRO A 170 -5.04 -16.58 -10.89
N ASN A 171 -4.51 -16.81 -12.10
CA ASN A 171 -4.37 -18.14 -12.71
C ASN A 171 -2.98 -18.78 -12.48
N SER A 172 -2.07 -18.04 -11.84
CA SER A 172 -0.75 -18.53 -11.47
C SER A 172 -0.83 -19.77 -10.57
N PHE A 173 0.28 -20.49 -10.47
CA PHE A 173 0.36 -21.69 -9.66
C PHE A 173 0.12 -21.39 -8.17
N SER A 174 0.75 -20.35 -7.60
CA SER A 174 0.60 -20.02 -6.19
C SER A 174 -0.82 -19.58 -5.84
N TRP A 175 -1.43 -18.74 -6.68
CA TRP A 175 -2.81 -18.30 -6.44
C TRP A 175 -3.81 -19.46 -6.52
N ARG A 176 -3.64 -20.39 -7.47
CA ARG A 176 -4.47 -21.59 -7.55
C ARG A 176 -4.29 -22.50 -6.33
N ASN A 177 -3.08 -22.61 -5.81
CA ASN A 177 -2.82 -23.35 -4.57
C ASN A 177 -3.53 -22.70 -3.39
N LEU A 178 -3.43 -21.39 -3.22
CA LEU A 178 -4.16 -20.66 -2.17
C LEU A 178 -5.68 -20.85 -2.30
N LYS A 179 -6.25 -20.67 -3.49
CA LYS A 179 -7.68 -20.92 -3.76
C LYS A 179 -8.11 -22.35 -3.42
N SER A 180 -7.23 -23.34 -3.59
CA SER A 180 -7.54 -24.74 -3.31
C SER A 180 -7.72 -25.04 -1.81
N LEU A 181 -7.20 -24.19 -0.92
CA LEU A 181 -7.40 -24.31 0.51
C LEU A 181 -8.80 -23.89 0.96
N ASN A 182 -9.52 -23.12 0.13
CA ASN A 182 -10.84 -22.57 0.48
C ASN A 182 -10.82 -21.79 1.82
N VAL A 183 -9.74 -21.05 2.04
CA VAL A 183 -9.58 -20.10 3.15
C VAL A 183 -9.67 -18.68 2.62
N ASP A 184 -10.26 -17.80 3.42
CA ASP A 184 -10.39 -16.38 3.14
C ASP A 184 -9.22 -15.64 3.79
N LEU A 185 -8.09 -15.60 3.08
CA LEU A 185 -6.87 -14.95 3.55
C LEU A 185 -6.67 -13.64 2.77
N PRO A 186 -6.48 -12.50 3.44
CA PRO A 186 -6.11 -11.27 2.77
C PRO A 186 -4.81 -11.46 2.00
N ILE A 187 -4.82 -11.06 0.73
CA ILE A 187 -3.67 -11.13 -0.16
C ILE A 187 -3.18 -9.71 -0.39
N VAL A 188 -1.96 -9.43 0.03
CA VAL A 188 -1.32 -8.14 -0.17
C VAL A 188 -0.16 -8.26 -1.16
N THR A 189 0.20 -7.15 -1.78
CA THR A 189 1.44 -7.00 -2.55
C THR A 189 2.04 -5.61 -2.31
N SER A 190 3.29 -5.37 -2.70
CA SER A 190 3.82 -4.03 -2.91
C SER A 190 4.17 -3.81 -4.36
N ASP A 191 4.11 -2.55 -4.78
CA ASP A 191 4.40 -2.19 -6.16
C ASP A 191 4.85 -0.73 -6.29
N TYR A 192 5.41 -0.39 -7.45
CA TYR A 192 5.76 0.97 -7.86
C TYR A 192 5.08 1.40 -9.17
N ALA A 193 4.22 0.55 -9.76
CA ALA A 193 3.46 0.84 -10.97
C ALA A 193 2.17 0.02 -11.05
N LEU A 194 1.26 0.40 -11.96
CA LEU A 194 0.09 -0.41 -12.35
C LEU A 194 -0.90 -0.82 -11.23
N TYR A 195 -0.91 -0.17 -10.07
CA TYR A 195 -1.78 -0.46 -8.91
C TYR A 195 -3.24 -0.74 -9.26
N TRP A 196 -3.81 -0.01 -10.22
CA TRP A 196 -5.19 -0.23 -10.69
C TRP A 196 -5.42 -1.67 -11.14
N PHE A 197 -4.46 -2.22 -11.89
CA PHE A 197 -4.52 -3.54 -12.48
C PHE A 197 -4.17 -4.64 -11.48
N ASP A 198 -3.37 -4.35 -10.46
CA ASP A 198 -3.13 -5.27 -9.35
C ASP A 198 -4.41 -5.49 -8.54
N TYR A 199 -5.17 -4.43 -8.21
CA TYR A 199 -6.48 -4.60 -7.58
C TYR A 199 -7.45 -5.40 -8.47
N LEU A 200 -7.47 -5.12 -9.78
CA LEU A 200 -8.26 -5.91 -10.73
C LEU A 200 -7.83 -7.38 -10.79
N ALA A 201 -6.54 -7.67 -10.61
CA ALA A 201 -6.00 -9.03 -10.55
C ALA A 201 -6.45 -9.79 -9.29
N GLY A 202 -6.90 -9.08 -8.26
CA GLY A 202 -7.58 -9.62 -7.09
C GLY A 202 -6.87 -9.40 -5.76
N TYR A 203 -5.87 -8.52 -5.69
CA TYR A 203 -5.25 -8.14 -4.42
C TYR A 203 -6.23 -7.38 -3.51
N ASP A 204 -6.08 -7.56 -2.20
CA ASP A 204 -6.90 -6.89 -1.17
C ASP A 204 -6.28 -5.59 -0.69
N THR A 205 -4.96 -5.57 -0.60
CA THR A 205 -4.18 -4.40 -0.21
C THR A 205 -2.95 -4.28 -1.08
N ILE A 206 -2.64 -3.07 -1.51
CA ILE A 206 -1.37 -2.78 -2.17
C ILE A 206 -0.58 -1.80 -1.32
N PHE A 207 0.69 -2.09 -1.12
CA PHE A 207 1.64 -1.17 -0.55
C PHE A 207 2.35 -0.41 -1.66
N VAL A 208 2.07 0.89 -1.78
CA VAL A 208 2.84 1.74 -2.70
C VAL A 208 4.28 1.87 -2.21
N GLU A 209 5.22 1.64 -3.11
CA GLU A 209 6.62 1.77 -2.81
C GLU A 209 7.11 3.19 -3.01
N LEU A 210 7.61 3.77 -1.91
CA LEU A 210 8.18 5.10 -1.85
C LEU A 210 9.69 4.96 -1.87
N GLY A 211 10.25 5.07 -3.07
CA GLY A 211 11.67 4.80 -3.34
C GLY A 211 12.17 5.45 -4.64
N TRP A 212 13.41 5.13 -5.02
CA TRP A 212 14.10 5.51 -6.25
C TRP A 212 14.09 7.00 -6.60
N ASN A 213 13.96 7.86 -5.59
CA ASN A 213 13.77 9.30 -5.75
C ASN A 213 12.55 9.65 -6.63
N ALA A 214 11.55 8.76 -6.67
CA ALA A 214 10.27 9.00 -7.32
C ALA A 214 9.41 9.98 -6.50
N SER A 215 8.43 10.61 -7.15
CA SER A 215 7.50 11.51 -6.47
C SER A 215 6.52 10.72 -5.60
N SER A 216 6.68 10.77 -4.29
CA SER A 216 5.79 10.07 -3.35
C SER A 216 4.34 10.52 -3.46
N ILE A 217 4.10 11.82 -3.68
CA ILE A 217 2.75 12.36 -3.87
C ILE A 217 2.11 11.75 -5.13
N GLN A 218 2.87 11.58 -6.20
CA GLN A 218 2.36 10.96 -7.43
C GLN A 218 2.04 9.48 -7.22
N GLN A 219 2.96 8.75 -6.57
CA GLN A 219 2.77 7.33 -6.31
C GLN A 219 1.58 7.07 -5.39
N ILE A 220 1.43 7.88 -4.33
CA ILE A 220 0.25 7.88 -3.46
C ILE A 220 -1.03 8.19 -4.25
N ALA A 221 -1.03 9.21 -5.12
CA ALA A 221 -2.21 9.56 -5.91
C ALA A 221 -2.66 8.42 -6.84
N LEU A 222 -1.72 7.65 -7.41
CA LEU A 222 -2.02 6.49 -8.24
C LEU A 222 -2.56 5.31 -7.43
N CYS A 223 -1.89 4.96 -6.33
CA CYS A 223 -2.28 3.82 -5.50
C CYS A 223 -3.59 4.07 -4.74
N ARG A 224 -3.68 5.20 -4.03
CA ARG A 224 -4.90 5.60 -3.30
C ARG A 224 -6.08 5.77 -4.25
N GLY A 225 -5.89 6.42 -5.41
CA GLY A 225 -6.96 6.57 -6.39
C GLY A 225 -7.51 5.22 -6.88
N ALA A 226 -6.63 4.24 -7.09
CA ALA A 226 -7.05 2.88 -7.42
C ALA A 226 -7.80 2.21 -6.26
N ALA A 227 -7.28 2.31 -5.03
CA ALA A 227 -7.86 1.73 -3.83
C ALA A 227 -9.25 2.33 -3.53
N ASP A 228 -9.36 3.66 -3.50
CA ASP A 228 -10.58 4.39 -3.16
C ASP A 228 -11.70 4.11 -4.17
N VAL A 229 -11.40 4.05 -5.47
CA VAL A 229 -12.41 3.75 -6.48
C VAL A 229 -12.87 2.29 -6.39
N GLN A 230 -11.96 1.35 -6.15
CA GLN A 230 -12.24 -0.08 -6.08
C GLN A 230 -12.67 -0.58 -4.68
N GLU A 231 -12.79 0.33 -3.70
CA GLU A 231 -13.17 0.03 -2.31
C GLU A 231 -12.22 -0.99 -1.65
N LYS A 232 -10.92 -0.72 -1.78
CA LYS A 232 -9.83 -1.56 -1.26
C LYS A 232 -8.96 -0.79 -0.28
N ASP A 233 -8.21 -1.53 0.54
CA ASP A 233 -7.24 -0.97 1.48
C ASP A 233 -5.92 -0.69 0.75
N TRP A 234 -5.12 0.25 1.25
CA TRP A 234 -3.78 0.50 0.73
C TRP A 234 -2.81 0.91 1.84
N GLY A 235 -1.52 0.80 1.56
CA GLY A 235 -0.47 1.21 2.47
C GLY A 235 0.76 1.71 1.73
N ALA A 236 1.84 1.99 2.46
CA ALA A 236 3.12 2.37 1.87
C ALA A 236 4.27 1.55 2.44
N ILE A 237 5.19 1.13 1.56
CA ILE A 237 6.53 0.66 1.94
C ILE A 237 7.53 1.75 1.56
N ILE A 238 8.26 2.28 2.54
CA ILE A 238 9.43 3.10 2.28
C ILE A 238 10.60 2.16 1.99
N THR A 239 11.12 2.22 0.77
CA THR A 239 12.16 1.32 0.26
C THR A 239 13.40 2.09 -0.20
N TRP A 240 14.26 1.46 -0.99
CA TRP A 240 15.49 2.02 -1.50
C TRP A 240 15.23 3.33 -2.23
N THR A 241 15.92 4.38 -1.81
CA THR A 241 15.99 5.67 -2.52
C THR A 241 17.10 5.64 -3.57
N TYR A 242 18.17 4.87 -3.33
CA TYR A 242 19.37 4.81 -4.13
C TYR A 242 19.75 3.35 -4.43
N SER A 243 20.31 3.08 -5.61
CA SER A 243 20.84 1.76 -5.97
C SER A 243 22.19 1.45 -5.31
N ASP A 244 22.85 2.47 -4.77
CA ASP A 244 24.11 2.38 -4.04
C ASP A 244 23.94 2.91 -2.61
N VAL A 245 24.91 2.61 -1.75
CA VAL A 245 25.01 3.17 -0.39
C VAL A 245 24.76 4.69 -0.41
N PRO A 246 23.88 5.23 0.46
CA PRO A 246 23.30 4.59 1.66
C PRO A 246 22.04 3.74 1.45
N TYR A 247 21.65 3.46 0.20
CA TYR A 247 20.44 2.72 -0.22
C TYR A 247 19.12 3.41 0.15
N ILE A 248 18.89 3.73 1.42
CA ILE A 248 17.71 4.42 1.92
C ILE A 248 17.99 5.91 2.15
N THR A 249 16.93 6.73 2.11
CA THR A 249 17.02 8.16 2.39
C THR A 249 17.43 8.45 3.85
N SER A 250 17.73 9.71 4.14
CA SER A 250 18.06 10.19 5.49
C SER A 250 16.91 9.99 6.50
N ASP A 251 17.22 10.13 7.79
CA ASP A 251 16.26 10.14 8.90
C ASP A 251 15.12 11.16 8.73
N LEU A 252 15.43 12.37 8.25
CA LEU A 252 14.39 13.36 7.95
C LEU A 252 13.57 12.95 6.72
N GLY A 253 14.21 12.35 5.72
CA GLY A 253 13.55 11.85 4.51
C GLY A 253 12.52 10.77 4.85
N ILE A 254 12.93 9.73 5.57
CA ILE A 254 12.04 8.63 5.94
C ILE A 254 10.89 9.12 6.84
N TYR A 255 11.17 10.05 7.77
CA TYR A 255 10.13 10.69 8.57
C TYR A 255 9.07 11.38 7.70
N HIS A 256 9.51 12.17 6.70
CA HIS A 256 8.60 12.85 5.79
C HIS A 256 7.77 11.87 4.94
N GLU A 257 8.36 10.78 4.45
CA GLU A 257 7.62 9.75 3.70
C GLU A 257 6.54 9.10 4.57
N MET A 258 6.89 8.70 5.80
CA MET A 258 5.93 8.10 6.75
C MET A 258 4.79 9.07 7.08
N VAL A 259 5.09 10.33 7.38
CA VAL A 259 4.07 11.36 7.65
C VAL A 259 3.19 11.61 6.42
N THR A 260 3.78 11.63 5.22
CA THR A 260 3.06 11.88 3.97
C THR A 260 2.06 10.75 3.70
N ALA A 261 2.51 9.50 3.73
CA ALA A 261 1.63 8.33 3.56
C ALA A 261 0.55 8.29 4.65
N TYR A 262 0.92 8.53 5.91
CA TYR A 262 -0.05 8.55 7.01
C TYR A 262 -1.12 9.63 6.84
N SER A 263 -0.71 10.83 6.46
CA SER A 263 -1.61 11.96 6.28
C SER A 263 -2.51 11.78 5.06
N ALA A 264 -2.08 11.00 4.06
CA ALA A 264 -2.84 10.66 2.88
C ALA A 264 -3.87 9.53 3.10
N GLY A 265 -3.83 8.87 4.27
CA GLY A 265 -4.79 7.84 4.65
C GLY A 265 -4.32 6.39 4.53
N ALA A 266 -3.03 6.13 4.33
CA ALA A 266 -2.49 4.77 4.22
C ALA A 266 -2.79 3.91 5.47
N ASP A 267 -3.42 2.75 5.35
CA ASP A 267 -3.69 1.88 6.50
C ASP A 267 -2.42 1.25 7.08
N TYR A 268 -1.40 1.13 6.24
CA TYR A 268 -0.09 0.57 6.57
C TYR A 268 1.02 1.55 6.22
N VAL A 269 1.99 1.71 7.12
CA VAL A 269 3.28 2.38 6.84
C VAL A 269 4.39 1.45 7.29
N ILE A 270 5.24 1.04 6.36
CA ILE A 270 6.23 0.00 6.57
C ILE A 270 7.59 0.54 6.11
N VAL A 271 8.64 0.29 6.89
CA VAL A 271 10.03 0.58 6.48
C VAL A 271 10.70 -0.73 6.07
N PHE A 272 11.19 -0.81 4.83
CA PHE A 272 11.92 -1.98 4.34
C PHE A 272 13.35 -2.02 4.89
N ASP A 273 13.75 -3.16 5.46
CA ASP A 273 15.06 -3.40 6.04
C ASP A 273 15.84 -4.49 5.29
N PHE A 274 16.47 -4.09 4.18
CA PHE A 274 17.42 -4.86 3.39
C PHE A 274 18.18 -3.92 2.42
N PRO A 275 19.43 -4.17 1.99
CA PRO A 275 20.31 -5.26 2.40
C PRO A 275 20.92 -5.02 3.79
N LYS A 276 21.87 -5.86 4.20
CA LYS A 276 22.70 -5.57 5.37
C LYS A 276 23.78 -4.55 5.00
N TYR A 277 23.74 -3.36 5.59
CA TYR A 277 24.77 -2.35 5.41
C TYR A 277 24.91 -1.40 6.63
N PRO A 278 26.14 -1.15 7.13
CA PRO A 278 27.37 -1.91 6.85
C PRO A 278 27.24 -3.39 7.25
N GLU A 279 28.18 -4.25 6.85
CA GLU A 279 28.10 -5.72 7.05
C GLU A 279 27.96 -6.15 8.53
N ASP A 280 28.39 -5.31 9.47
CA ASP A 280 28.28 -5.53 10.91
C ASP A 280 27.00 -4.96 11.53
N ASN A 281 26.17 -4.25 10.77
CA ASN A 281 24.89 -3.74 11.23
C ASN A 281 23.88 -4.88 11.39
N VAL A 282 23.52 -5.22 12.63
CA VAL A 282 22.54 -6.27 12.95
C VAL A 282 21.10 -5.90 12.58
N TYR A 283 20.87 -4.65 12.18
CA TYR A 283 19.57 -4.10 11.79
C TYR A 283 19.52 -3.75 10.30
N GLY A 284 20.08 -4.63 9.46
CA GLY A 284 20.07 -4.49 8.01
C GLY A 284 20.66 -3.16 7.52
N ILE A 285 19.84 -2.31 6.89
CA ILE A 285 20.20 -0.95 6.43
C ILE A 285 19.81 0.14 7.43
N LEU A 286 19.05 -0.19 8.47
CA LEU A 286 18.52 0.81 9.40
C LEU A 286 19.60 1.24 10.40
N SER A 287 19.77 2.56 10.52
CA SER A 287 20.68 3.19 11.48
C SER A 287 19.91 3.67 12.71
N GLU A 288 20.62 4.06 13.78
CA GLU A 288 19.97 4.62 14.97
C GLU A 288 19.10 5.84 14.65
N LYS A 289 19.52 6.67 13.69
CA LYS A 289 18.75 7.84 13.28
C LYS A 289 17.45 7.45 12.55
N HIS A 290 17.45 6.35 11.81
CA HIS A 290 16.22 5.84 11.20
C HIS A 290 15.24 5.39 12.29
N PHE A 291 15.72 4.72 13.34
CA PHE A 291 14.89 4.34 14.48
C PHE A 291 14.37 5.56 15.28
N GLU A 292 15.17 6.61 15.43
CA GLU A 292 14.72 7.89 16.01
C GLU A 292 13.60 8.53 15.18
N ALA A 293 13.73 8.54 13.85
CA ALA A 293 12.69 9.03 12.95
C ALA A 293 11.40 8.21 13.04
N MET A 294 11.49 6.89 13.15
CA MET A 294 10.35 6.01 13.37
C MET A 294 9.64 6.26 14.70
N LYS A 295 10.39 6.46 15.79
CA LYS A 295 9.82 6.85 17.09
C LYS A 295 9.09 8.19 17.01
N LEU A 296 9.71 9.17 16.36
CA LEU A 296 9.11 10.49 16.16
C LEU A 296 7.82 10.39 15.34
N PHE A 297 7.80 9.53 14.31
CA PHE A 297 6.59 9.26 13.54
C PHE A 297 5.50 8.59 14.40
N TRP A 298 5.87 7.61 15.22
CA TRP A 298 4.91 7.00 16.15
C TRP A 298 4.31 8.04 17.11
N GLU A 299 5.13 8.88 17.72
CA GLU A 299 4.65 9.98 18.57
C GLU A 299 3.74 10.95 17.80
N TYR A 300 4.04 11.21 16.52
CA TYR A 300 3.19 12.01 15.65
C TYR A 300 1.80 11.38 15.47
N THR A 301 1.69 10.08 15.20
CA THR A 301 0.38 9.43 15.02
C THR A 301 -0.45 9.39 16.31
N GLN A 302 0.21 9.31 17.47
CA GLN A 302 -0.48 9.41 18.77
C GLN A 302 -0.94 10.83 19.08
N THR A 303 -0.19 11.83 18.64
CA THR A 303 -0.50 13.26 18.85
C THR A 303 -1.58 13.75 17.88
N PHE A 304 -1.55 13.24 16.65
CA PHE A 304 -2.44 13.60 15.55
C PHE A 304 -3.22 12.38 15.02
N PRO A 305 -4.01 11.70 15.85
CA PRO A 305 -4.79 10.53 15.43
C PRO A 305 -5.82 10.90 14.36
N ARG A 306 -5.94 10.07 13.32
CA ARG A 306 -6.84 10.30 12.17
C ARG A 306 -8.29 10.46 12.58
N GLU A 307 -8.73 9.79 13.64
CA GLU A 307 -10.09 9.88 14.16
C GLU A 307 -10.44 11.30 14.61
N THR A 308 -9.44 12.08 15.04
CA THR A 308 -9.62 13.45 15.53
C THR A 308 -9.21 14.49 14.49
N TYR A 309 -8.12 14.26 13.77
CA TYR A 309 -7.52 15.25 12.86
C TYR A 309 -7.88 15.02 11.39
N GLY A 310 -8.48 13.88 11.06
CA GLY A 310 -8.83 13.49 9.70
C GLY A 310 -7.61 13.02 8.89
N GLN A 311 -7.87 12.77 7.61
CA GLN A 311 -6.87 12.46 6.59
C GLN A 311 -7.12 13.31 5.34
N VAL A 312 -6.08 13.52 4.53
CA VAL A 312 -6.19 14.18 3.24
C VAL A 312 -6.55 13.12 2.21
N GLY A 313 -7.85 13.00 1.88
CA GLY A 313 -8.35 12.14 0.82
C GLY A 313 -8.25 12.79 -0.58
N GLY A 314 -8.53 12.01 -1.62
CA GLY A 314 -8.68 12.53 -2.98
C GLY A 314 -9.95 13.37 -3.12
N GLU A 315 -9.80 14.66 -3.38
CA GLU A 315 -10.93 15.59 -3.65
C GLU A 315 -11.19 15.75 -5.15
N VAL A 316 -10.17 15.49 -5.96
CA VAL A 316 -10.15 15.71 -7.42
C VAL A 316 -9.47 14.52 -8.08
N ALA A 317 -9.93 14.13 -9.27
CA ALA A 317 -9.34 13.02 -10.02
C ALA A 317 -8.76 13.45 -11.37
N LEU A 318 -7.60 12.91 -11.71
CA LEU A 318 -7.10 12.78 -13.09
C LEU A 318 -7.45 11.38 -13.62
N VAL A 319 -8.23 11.33 -14.70
CA VAL A 319 -8.68 10.06 -15.30
C VAL A 319 -7.81 9.71 -16.51
N LEU A 320 -7.01 8.66 -16.37
CA LEU A 320 -6.18 8.07 -17.42
C LEU A 320 -7.03 7.27 -18.41
N PRO A 321 -6.59 7.12 -19.68
CA PRO A 321 -7.32 6.29 -20.64
C PRO A 321 -7.41 4.85 -20.14
N LYS A 322 -8.54 4.19 -20.40
CA LYS A 322 -8.72 2.77 -20.12
C LYS A 322 -7.55 1.93 -20.66
N ASP A 323 -7.12 0.95 -19.86
CA ASP A 323 -6.09 -0.04 -20.20
C ASP A 323 -4.69 0.56 -20.51
N TYR A 324 -4.47 1.86 -20.25
CA TYR A 324 -3.21 2.53 -20.56
C TYR A 324 -2.15 2.30 -19.47
N GLY A 325 -1.58 1.09 -19.43
CA GLY A 325 -0.60 0.66 -18.43
C GLY A 325 0.77 1.33 -18.58
N TRP A 326 0.86 2.64 -18.37
CA TRP A 326 2.11 3.38 -18.33
C TRP A 326 2.65 3.40 -16.89
N GLY A 327 3.96 3.17 -16.71
CA GLY A 327 4.59 3.20 -15.39
C GLY A 327 4.48 4.56 -14.68
N THR A 328 4.43 5.67 -15.43
CA THR A 328 4.46 7.05 -14.94
C THR A 328 5.75 7.44 -14.18
N ARG A 329 6.83 6.68 -14.34
CA ARG A 329 8.04 6.80 -13.50
C ARG A 329 9.13 7.70 -14.08
N ARG A 330 8.80 8.52 -15.08
CA ARG A 330 9.80 9.32 -15.78
C ARG A 330 10.53 10.28 -14.83
N THR A 331 11.82 10.06 -14.64
CA THR A 331 12.72 10.91 -13.83
C THR A 331 14.02 11.17 -14.59
N GLU A 332 15.00 11.80 -13.94
CA GLU A 332 16.36 11.88 -14.47
C GLU A 332 17.03 10.50 -14.59
N ASN A 333 16.60 9.51 -13.79
CA ASN A 333 17.12 8.15 -13.79
C ASN A 333 16.32 7.21 -14.71
N PHE A 334 15.04 7.50 -14.93
CA PHE A 334 14.16 6.75 -15.83
C PHE A 334 13.79 7.61 -17.05
N ILE A 335 14.65 7.55 -18.08
CA ILE A 335 14.55 8.43 -19.27
C ILE A 335 13.44 7.98 -20.23
N GLU A 336 13.20 6.67 -20.30
CA GLU A 336 12.15 6.02 -21.09
C GLU A 336 11.31 5.16 -20.15
N ASP A 337 9.99 5.31 -20.21
CA ASP A 337 9.07 4.46 -19.48
C ASP A 337 8.05 3.85 -20.45
N ARG A 338 7.97 2.52 -20.45
CA ARG A 338 7.24 1.78 -21.50
C ARG A 338 5.78 1.59 -21.12
N ILE A 339 4.93 1.45 -22.13
CA ILE A 339 3.52 1.08 -21.93
C ILE A 339 3.44 -0.44 -21.90
N TRP A 340 2.97 -0.99 -20.77
CA TRP A 340 2.92 -2.42 -20.44
C TRP A 340 4.29 -3.14 -20.55
N GLY A 341 5.39 -2.40 -20.55
CA GLY A 341 6.72 -2.93 -20.91
C GLY A 341 6.91 -3.22 -22.41
N PHE A 342 5.83 -3.45 -23.18
CA PHE A 342 5.94 -3.83 -24.59
C PHE A 342 6.18 -2.65 -25.53
N TRP A 343 5.39 -1.59 -25.37
CA TRP A 343 5.35 -0.51 -26.35
C TRP A 343 6.17 0.69 -25.90
N PRO A 344 6.84 1.39 -26.83
CA PRO A 344 7.48 2.66 -26.51
C PRO A 344 6.43 3.71 -26.10
N GLU A 345 6.92 4.81 -25.56
CA GLU A 345 6.13 6.01 -25.30
C GLU A 345 5.36 6.45 -26.55
N ASP A 346 4.05 6.73 -26.40
CA ASP A 346 3.20 7.30 -27.45
C ASP A 346 2.99 8.81 -27.24
N GLU A 347 2.28 9.47 -28.16
CA GLU A 347 2.00 10.91 -28.07
C GLU A 347 1.16 11.32 -26.86
N LYS A 348 0.43 10.39 -26.23
CA LYS A 348 -0.43 10.68 -25.07
C LYS A 348 0.41 10.96 -23.83
N ILE A 349 1.59 10.36 -23.69
CA ILE A 349 2.46 10.55 -22.52
C ILE A 349 2.79 12.02 -22.28
N LEU A 350 3.03 12.79 -23.33
CA LEU A 350 3.34 14.22 -23.19
C LEU A 350 2.14 15.01 -22.63
N ILE A 351 0.93 14.63 -23.04
CA ILE A 351 -0.32 15.26 -22.58
C ILE A 351 -0.63 14.81 -21.16
N ILE A 352 -0.63 13.50 -20.91
CA ILE A 352 -0.89 12.89 -19.60
C ILE A 352 0.11 13.40 -18.58
N GLY A 353 1.41 13.28 -18.84
CA GLY A 353 2.47 13.71 -17.91
C GLY A 353 2.45 15.21 -17.66
N GLY A 354 2.15 16.01 -18.69
CA GLY A 354 2.00 17.46 -18.55
C GLY A 354 0.82 17.85 -17.64
N ASN A 355 -0.33 17.22 -17.83
CA ASN A 355 -1.52 17.46 -17.02
C ASN A 355 -1.35 16.93 -15.59
N MET A 356 -0.82 15.73 -15.44
CA MET A 356 -0.49 15.11 -14.15
C MET A 356 0.41 16.02 -13.32
N LYS A 357 1.52 16.51 -13.89
CA LYS A 357 2.42 17.43 -13.20
C LYS A 357 1.74 18.73 -12.77
N LYS A 358 0.90 19.32 -13.64
CA LYS A 358 0.15 20.54 -13.29
C LYS A 358 -0.82 20.30 -12.14
N LEU A 359 -1.60 19.22 -12.21
CA LEU A 359 -2.59 18.89 -11.20
C LEU A 359 -1.94 18.54 -9.86
N LEU A 360 -0.83 17.80 -9.87
CA LEU A 360 -0.04 17.52 -8.67
C LEU A 360 0.49 18.82 -8.03
N ASN A 361 0.93 19.80 -8.82
CA ASN A 361 1.35 21.09 -8.30
C ASN A 361 0.20 21.92 -7.69
N ILE A 362 -1.02 21.77 -8.21
CA ILE A 362 -2.20 22.52 -7.75
C ILE A 362 -2.80 21.87 -6.49
N TYR A 363 -2.99 20.55 -6.53
CA TYR A 363 -3.80 19.81 -5.54
C TYR A 363 -2.95 18.99 -4.57
N GLY A 364 -1.70 18.64 -4.91
CA GLY A 364 -0.84 17.80 -4.08
C GLY A 364 -1.53 16.48 -3.70
N LEU A 365 -1.56 16.17 -2.40
CA LEU A 365 -2.22 14.98 -1.85
C LEU A 365 -3.74 14.95 -2.02
N LYS A 366 -4.39 16.02 -2.53
CA LYS A 366 -5.83 16.02 -2.82
C LYS A 366 -6.16 15.48 -4.21
N LEU A 367 -5.14 15.18 -5.02
CA LEU A 367 -5.33 14.55 -6.33
C LEU A 367 -5.31 13.04 -6.19
N ASP A 368 -6.27 12.37 -6.81
CA ASP A 368 -6.18 10.97 -7.18
C ASP A 368 -5.92 10.82 -8.69
N ILE A 369 -5.24 9.75 -9.06
CA ILE A 369 -5.02 9.38 -10.45
C ILE A 369 -5.65 8.01 -10.65
N ILE A 370 -6.66 7.95 -11.52
CA ILE A 370 -7.53 6.77 -11.72
C ILE A 370 -7.61 6.43 -13.20
N TYR A 371 -8.32 5.35 -13.55
CA TYR A 371 -8.54 4.94 -14.93
C TYR A 371 -10.00 5.11 -15.35
N ASP A 372 -10.21 5.37 -16.65
CA ASP A 372 -11.53 5.37 -17.29
C ASP A 372 -12.06 3.94 -17.44
N ASP A 373 -12.32 3.27 -16.31
CA ASP A 373 -12.85 1.91 -16.27
C ASP A 373 -14.36 1.94 -15.99
N PRO A 374 -15.21 1.53 -16.96
CA PRO A 374 -16.66 1.57 -16.81
C PRO A 374 -17.21 0.58 -15.76
N GLN A 375 -16.37 -0.28 -15.17
CA GLN A 375 -16.77 -1.14 -14.05
C GLN A 375 -17.04 -0.36 -12.77
N PHE A 376 -16.49 0.84 -12.63
CA PHE A 376 -16.58 1.63 -11.40
C PHE A 376 -17.22 2.99 -11.65
N ASN A 377 -18.10 3.41 -10.74
CA ASN A 377 -18.65 4.76 -10.74
C ASN A 377 -17.83 5.65 -9.80
N TYR A 378 -17.02 6.52 -10.37
CA TYR A 378 -16.20 7.50 -9.64
C TYR A 378 -16.74 8.94 -9.73
N GLU A 379 -17.79 9.19 -10.53
CA GLU A 379 -18.30 10.55 -10.77
C GLU A 379 -18.79 11.25 -9.49
N GLU A 380 -19.37 10.49 -8.56
CA GLU A 380 -19.88 11.00 -7.29
C GLU A 380 -18.80 11.07 -6.19
N LYS A 381 -17.64 10.43 -6.40
CA LYS A 381 -16.55 10.39 -5.41
C LYS A 381 -15.72 11.68 -5.40
N TYR A 382 -15.61 12.35 -6.55
CA TYR A 382 -14.74 13.51 -6.73
C TYR A 382 -15.51 14.80 -6.98
N SER A 383 -15.03 15.89 -6.38
CA SER A 383 -15.62 17.23 -6.58
C SER A 383 -15.32 17.80 -7.97
N GLU A 384 -14.23 17.34 -8.59
CA GLU A 384 -13.81 17.74 -9.92
C GLU A 384 -13.06 16.59 -10.61
N ILE A 385 -13.31 16.42 -11.91
CA ILE A 385 -12.77 15.34 -12.72
C ILE A 385 -12.10 15.93 -13.96
N TYR A 386 -10.81 15.63 -14.10
CA TYR A 386 -10.01 15.99 -15.25
C TYR A 386 -9.73 14.75 -16.08
N LEU A 387 -10.27 14.68 -17.28
CA LEU A 387 -9.83 13.68 -18.25
C LEU A 387 -8.38 13.95 -18.64
N TRP A 388 -7.63 12.89 -18.97
CA TRP A 388 -6.21 12.99 -19.33
C TRP A 388 -5.87 14.03 -20.41
N ASN A 389 -6.80 14.32 -21.32
CA ASN A 389 -6.67 15.29 -22.41
C ASN A 389 -7.30 16.66 -22.11
N SER A 390 -7.70 16.92 -20.87
CA SER A 390 -8.29 18.19 -20.45
C SER A 390 -7.29 19.34 -20.59
N THR A 391 -7.81 20.55 -20.84
CA THR A 391 -6.99 21.77 -20.78
C THR A 391 -6.97 22.29 -19.35
N ILE A 392 -5.83 22.15 -18.68
CA ILE A 392 -5.62 22.64 -17.31
C ILE A 392 -5.12 24.09 -17.37
N SER A 393 -5.93 25.03 -16.87
CA SER A 393 -5.68 26.47 -16.85
C SER A 393 -4.78 26.92 -15.71
#